data_AF-A0A7J6U121-F1
#
_entry.id   AF-A0A7J6U121-F1
#
_cell.length_a   1.000
_cell.length_b   1.000
_cell.length_c   1.000
_cell.angle_alpha   90.00
_cell.angle_beta   90.00
_cell.angle_gamma   90.00
#
_symmetry.space_group_name_H-M   'P 1'
#
loop_
_entity.id
_entity.type
_entity.pdbx_description
1 polymer ?
#
loop_
_entity_poly.entity_id
_entity_poly.type
_entity_poly.pdbx_seq_one_letter_code
_entity_poly.pdbx_strand_id
1 'polypeptide(L)'
;MANNLENIDMPADKKAYIMSKLNPVLEEMVTRIVTELPEDLPGYMIAFLREKAGPGAKGADEGTLRAENKELKVIRHITSSCRRVRRVS
;
A
#
# COMPACT_ATOMS: atom_id res chain seq x y z
N MET A 1 -6.66 17.42 25.34
CA MET A 1 -7.12 16.24 24.58
C MET A 1 -6.09 15.15 24.80
N ALA A 2 -6.50 14.04 25.42
CA ALA A 2 -5.57 13.03 25.96
C ALA A 2 -4.79 12.33 24.85
N ASN A 3 -3.46 12.48 24.87
CA ASN A 3 -2.55 11.78 23.97
C ASN A 3 -2.40 10.32 24.45
N ASN A 4 -3.20 9.41 23.91
CA ASN A 4 -3.06 7.95 24.11
C ASN A 4 -1.71 7.37 23.60
N LEU A 5 -0.76 8.21 23.20
CA LEU A 5 0.60 7.83 22.79
C LEU A 5 1.57 7.66 23.97
N GLU A 6 1.13 8.01 25.19
CA GLU A 6 1.94 7.87 26.41
C GLU A 6 2.12 6.41 26.85
N ASN A 7 1.24 5.49 26.43
CA ASN A 7 1.30 4.07 26.79
C ASN A 7 2.02 3.17 25.77
N ILE A 8 2.60 3.76 24.72
CA ILE A 8 3.38 3.03 23.72
C ILE A 8 4.85 3.36 23.94
N ASP A 9 5.65 2.34 24.25
CA ASP A 9 7.12 2.41 24.31
C ASP A 9 7.66 2.52 22.87
N MET A 10 7.45 3.71 22.29
CA MET A 10 7.98 4.09 20.99
C MET A 10 9.11 5.10 21.18
N PRO A 11 10.23 4.95 20.45
CA PRO A 11 11.30 5.92 20.47
C PRO A 11 10.75 7.32 20.15
N ALA A 12 11.27 8.34 20.84
CA ALA A 12 10.77 9.72 20.79
C ALA A 12 10.66 10.25 19.36
N ASP A 13 11.57 9.86 18.48
CA ASP A 13 11.57 10.19 17.05
C ASP A 13 10.30 9.72 16.32
N LYS A 14 9.79 8.53 16.66
CA LYS A 14 8.55 7.99 16.08
C LYS A 14 7.33 8.73 16.62
N LYS A 15 7.33 9.12 17.90
CA LYS A 15 6.26 9.96 18.47
C LYS A 15 6.20 11.33 17.81
N ALA A 16 7.36 11.96 17.60
CA ALA A 16 7.47 13.21 16.87
C ALA A 16 7.00 13.08 15.41
N TYR A 17 7.32 11.97 14.74
CA TYR A 17 6.84 11.69 13.39
C TYR A 17 5.32 11.56 13.32
N ILE A 18 4.71 10.86 14.29
CA ILE A 18 3.26 10.72 14.37
C ILE A 18 2.61 12.10 14.51
N MET A 19 3.06 12.91 15.46
CA MET A 19 2.45 14.22 15.73
C MET A 19 2.71 15.24 14.62
N SER A 20 3.91 15.24 14.02
CA SER A 20 4.30 16.23 13.02
C SER A 20 3.78 15.92 11.62
N LYS A 21 3.65 14.63 11.26
CA LYS A 21 3.39 14.21 9.88
C LYS A 21 2.12 13.39 9.72
N LEU A 22 1.83 12.44 10.61
CA LEU A 22 0.65 11.57 10.48
C LEU A 22 -0.63 12.25 10.93
N ASN A 23 -0.65 12.86 12.12
CA ASN A 23 -1.83 13.55 12.65
C ASN A 23 -2.48 14.53 11.65
N PRO A 24 -1.75 15.47 11.02
CA PRO A 24 -2.39 16.41 10.10
C PRO A 24 -3.04 15.73 8.88
N VAL A 25 -2.45 14.64 8.37
CA VAL A 25 -3.02 13.89 7.24
C VAL A 25 -4.23 13.06 7.69
N LEU A 26 -4.15 12.43 8.86
CA LEU A 26 -5.24 11.64 9.43
C LEU A 26 -6.43 12.52 9.80
N GLU A 27 -6.21 13.68 10.39
CA GLU A 27 -7.27 14.63 10.76
C GLU A 27 -8.05 15.07 9.51
N GLU A 28 -7.36 15.51 8.46
CA GLU A 28 -8.00 15.94 7.21
C GLU A 28 -8.82 14.80 6.55
N MET A 29 -8.28 13.58 6.57
CA MET A 29 -8.97 12.40 6.04
C MET A 29 -10.22 12.07 6.85
N VAL A 30 -10.13 12.10 8.18
CA VAL A 30 -11.25 11.82 9.08
C VAL A 30 -12.34 12.89 8.92
N THR A 31 -11.97 14.17 8.79
CA THR A 31 -12.95 15.25 8.55
C THR A 31 -13.76 15.00 7.27
N ARG A 32 -13.10 14.60 6.17
CA ARG A 32 -13.79 14.29 4.91
C ARG A 32 -14.69 13.05 5.03
N ILE A 33 -14.20 11.98 5.65
CA ILE A 33 -14.97 10.74 5.85
C ILE A 33 -16.24 11.01 6.67
N VAL A 34 -16.14 11.78 7.75
CA VAL A 34 -17.30 12.12 8.58
C VAL A 34 -18.29 13.04 7.85
N THR A 35 -17.81 13.83 6.88
CA THR A 35 -18.67 14.71 6.08
C THR A 35 -19.42 13.94 5.00
N GLU A 36 -18.74 13.03 4.30
CA GLU A 36 -19.30 12.32 3.15
C GLU A 36 -19.96 10.98 3.53
N LEU A 37 -19.67 10.45 4.72
CA LEU A 37 -20.19 9.17 5.23
C LEU A 37 -20.26 8.08 4.16
N PRO A 38 -19.14 7.75 3.50
CA PRO A 38 -19.13 6.76 2.44
C PRO A 38 -19.45 5.36 2.99
N GLU A 39 -20.18 4.55 2.21
CA GLU A 39 -20.45 3.15 2.55
C GLU A 39 -19.17 2.29 2.55
N ASP A 40 -18.23 2.58 1.63
CA ASP A 40 -16.93 1.90 1.53
C ASP A 40 -15.80 2.76 2.12
N LEU A 41 -15.61 2.63 3.43
CA LEU A 41 -14.57 3.33 4.19
C LEU A 41 -13.13 3.04 3.69
N PRO A 42 -12.70 1.76 3.49
CA PRO A 42 -11.36 1.46 3.01
C PRO A 42 -11.06 2.03 1.63
N GLY A 43 -11.99 1.91 0.66
CA GLY A 43 -11.80 2.45 -0.68
C GLY A 43 -11.68 3.96 -0.69
N TYR A 44 -12.49 4.64 0.12
CA TYR A 44 -12.42 6.10 0.27
C TYR A 44 -11.06 6.56 0.84
N MET A 45 -10.55 5.89 1.88
CA MET A 45 -9.23 6.22 2.45
C MET A 45 -8.11 6.07 1.42
N ILE A 46 -8.14 5.01 0.62
CA ILE A 46 -7.15 4.77 -0.44
C ILE A 46 -7.25 5.86 -1.52
N ALA A 47 -8.47 6.24 -1.92
CA ALA A 47 -8.70 7.31 -2.89
C ALA A 47 -8.19 8.67 -2.38
N PHE A 48 -8.50 9.02 -1.13
CA PHE A 48 -8.04 10.25 -0.49
C PHE A 48 -6.51 10.34 -0.45
N LEU A 49 -5.84 9.25 -0.05
CA LEU A 49 -4.38 9.21 0.00
C LEU A 49 -3.75 9.29 -1.39
N ARG A 50 -4.37 8.67 -2.40
CA ARG A 50 -3.93 8.81 -3.81
C ARG A 50 -4.05 10.24 -4.32
N GLU A 51 -5.16 10.92 -4.00
CA GLU A 51 -5.37 12.33 -4.36
C GLU A 51 -4.32 13.24 -3.69
N LYS A 52 -4.10 13.08 -2.39
CA LYS A 52 -3.13 13.89 -1.63
C LYS A 52 -1.68 13.65 -2.04
N ALA A 53 -1.33 12.43 -2.44
CA ALA A 53 0.03 12.09 -2.84
C ALA A 53 0.42 12.67 -4.22
N GLY A 54 -0.56 13.17 -4.98
CA GLY A 54 -0.35 13.83 -6.27
C GLY A 54 0.01 12.86 -7.40
N PRO A 55 0.06 13.34 -8.66
CA PRO A 55 0.25 12.51 -9.86
C PRO A 55 1.64 11.84 -9.96
N GLY A 56 2.56 12.10 -9.03
CA GLY A 56 3.88 11.49 -8.95
C GLY A 56 4.01 10.38 -7.91
N ALA A 57 2.97 10.11 -7.12
CA ALA A 57 2.98 9.01 -6.16
C ALA A 57 2.92 7.69 -6.92
N LYS A 58 4.08 7.08 -7.12
CA LYS A 58 4.21 5.71 -7.61
C LYS A 58 3.58 4.75 -6.59
N GLY A 59 2.26 4.65 -6.58
CA GLY A 59 1.61 3.40 -6.20
C GLY A 59 2.22 2.30 -7.05
N ALA A 60 2.44 1.12 -6.47
CA ALA A 60 2.83 -0.05 -7.25
C ALA A 60 1.85 -0.17 -8.42
N ASP A 61 2.32 0.22 -9.60
CA ASP A 61 1.52 0.29 -10.81
C ASP A 61 1.03 -1.12 -11.09
N GLU A 62 -0.28 -1.29 -11.17
CA GLU A 62 -0.90 -2.59 -11.43
C GLU A 62 -0.38 -3.18 -12.76
N GLY A 63 0.04 -2.32 -13.69
CA GLY A 63 0.72 -2.71 -14.92
C GLY A 63 2.09 -3.37 -14.68
N THR A 64 2.85 -2.88 -13.72
CA THR A 64 4.17 -3.42 -13.32
C THR A 64 4.01 -4.79 -12.65
N LEU A 65 3.05 -4.91 -11.73
CA LEU A 65 2.71 -6.20 -11.07
C LEU A 65 2.18 -7.25 -12.07
N ARG A 66 1.45 -6.80 -13.10
CA ARG A 66 0.92 -7.68 -14.17
C ARG A 66 2.02 -8.09 -15.16
N ALA A 67 2.99 -7.23 -15.42
CA ALA A 67 4.15 -7.54 -16.25
C ALA A 67 5.03 -8.63 -15.62
N GLU A 68 5.38 -8.51 -14.34
CA GLU A 68 6.17 -9.51 -13.61
C GLU A 68 5.48 -10.88 -13.55
N ASN A 69 4.15 -10.90 -13.34
CA ASN A 69 3.38 -12.15 -13.35
C ASN A 69 3.36 -12.86 -14.72
N LYS A 70 3.51 -12.11 -15.83
CA LYS A 70 3.56 -12.70 -17.17
C LYS A 70 4.89 -13.39 -17.41
N GLU A 71 6.00 -12.77 -16.99
CA GLU A 71 7.34 -13.35 -17.14
C GLU A 71 7.52 -14.62 -16.30
N LEU A 72 7.04 -14.61 -15.06
CA LEU A 72 7.08 -15.79 -14.19
C LEU A 72 6.28 -16.98 -14.75
N LYS A 73 5.15 -16.72 -15.43
CA LYS A 73 4.36 -17.79 -16.09
C LYS A 73 5.08 -18.38 -17.30
N VAL A 74 5.83 -17.58 -18.05
CA VAL A 74 6.63 -18.05 -19.20
C VAL A 74 7.74 -18.98 -18.73
N ILE A 75 8.49 -18.58 -17.69
CA ILE A 75 9.56 -19.42 -17.12
C ILE A 75 9.00 -20.74 -16.59
N ARG A 76 7.83 -20.73 -15.94
CA ARG A 76 7.16 -21.96 -15.47
C ARG A 76 6.82 -22.90 -16.62
N HIS A 77 6.32 -22.40 -17.74
CA HIS A 77 5.96 -23.22 -18.89
C HIS A 77 7.18 -23.81 -19.62
N ILE A 78 8.27 -23.05 -19.70
CA ILE A 78 9.56 -23.51 -20.24
C ILE A 78 10.18 -24.57 -19.31
N THR A 79 10.12 -24.37 -17.99
CA THR A 79 10.64 -25.33 -17.00
C THR A 79 9.88 -26.66 -17.03
N SER A 80 8.55 -26.63 -17.22
CA SER A 80 7.75 -27.85 -17.39
C SER A 80 8.06 -28.59 -18.70
N SER A 81 8.40 -27.85 -19.76
CA SER A 81 8.75 -28.42 -21.07
C SER A 81 10.18 -29.00 -21.08
N CYS A 82 11.14 -28.32 -20.43
CA CYS A 82 12.52 -28.77 -20.31
C CYS A 82 12.72 -29.94 -19.34
N ARG A 83 11.91 -30.09 -18.28
CA ARG A 83 11.97 -31.27 -17.39
C ARG A 83 11.64 -32.59 -18.09
N ARG A 84 10.91 -32.55 -19.21
CA ARG A 84 10.48 -33.77 -19.93
C ARG A 84 11.56 -34.34 -20.86
N VAL A 85 12.52 -33.51 -21.30
CA VAL A 85 13.56 -33.92 -22.25
C VAL A 85 14.81 -34.48 -21.55
N ARG A 86 15.13 -34.04 -20.32
CA ARG A 86 16.30 -34.54 -19.57
C ARG A 86 16.15 -35.92 -18.91
N ARG A 87 15.00 -36.61 -19.06
CA ARG A 87 14.78 -37.95 -18.48
C ARG A 87 14.88 -39.08 -19.50
N VAL A 88 15.24 -38.78 -20.76
CA VAL A 88 15.42 -39.75 -21.85
C VAL A 88 16.74 -39.45 -22.56
N SER A 89 17.85 -39.70 -21.88
CA SER A 89 19.18 -39.88 -22.46
C SER A 89 19.99 -40.76 -21.51
#